data_AF-A0A2A2GQQ6-F1
#
_entry.id   AF-A0A2A2GQQ6-F1
#
_cell.length_a   1.000
_cell.length_b   1.000
_cell.length_c   1.000
_cell.angle_alpha   90.00
_cell.angle_beta   90.00
_cell.angle_gamma   90.00
#
_symmetry.space_group_name_H-M   'P 1'
#
loop_
_entity.id
_entity.type
_entity.pdbx_description
1 polymer ?
#
loop_
_entity_poly.entity_id
_entity_poly.type
_entity_poly.pdbx_seq_one_letter_code
_entity_poly.pdbx_strand_id
1 'polypeptide(L)'
;MQYFVTIYIDTMKPKLDFIPFTIPHAFLGLTHTHPDELDSQSDIEIEKYSNPRYDSFIGCYFNTIKKDKGKWYERVYPSILSDEFKGEGFFGFGPVTHDTNHWGKVYENNQYAPEGNNVVNEYVEPYYYKTRSLSTFWQQNRCVFEISKEQYEKLLDSIKTEVEQTRKRTPNLKQDDTQLDNPIKNLYYNSNPMSSDPIHNCVTWVLNKLDSIGIEIIDSKEWLPDVIPNLSPSALARKMFMKYAFDMEANFINTLKDSLADLAYYHTIFRKFQSIDSNLESIKGAKAFRIWARGMIGNRFVCKLDQNYNRLSKHDITCSSEDEGFVATLQSWKEKLQHIREQLRYVYAMLDKILSSQIQKAEKLGYTNIQGDFTFISYDKQSHKIVLRSKDKDYEPYEESQLDPSIPMNNWTLNQYAPYIFNPKDTILSRCLYKNYDYPSISQGYTDSIFQSYLAILSGNDDLRYWSETLHKIRKAANA
;
A
#
# COMPACT_ATOMS: atom_id res chain seq x y z
N MET A 1 -5.40 -14.32 17.68
CA MET A 1 -4.96 -12.96 18.02
C MET A 1 -4.96 -12.17 16.72
N GLN A 2 -5.52 -10.97 16.72
CA GLN A 2 -5.53 -10.09 15.54
C GLN A 2 -4.27 -9.22 15.56
N TYR A 3 -3.84 -8.80 14.37
CA TYR A 3 -2.63 -8.00 14.19
C TYR A 3 -2.98 -6.81 13.31
N PHE A 4 -2.62 -5.61 13.75
CA PHE A 4 -2.92 -4.37 13.06
C PHE A 4 -1.66 -3.57 12.81
N VAL A 5 -1.52 -3.10 11.57
CA VAL A 5 -0.56 -2.06 11.20
C VAL A 5 -1.33 -0.82 10.80
N THR A 6 -0.94 0.33 11.34
CA THR A 6 -1.61 1.60 11.11
C THR A 6 -0.62 2.62 10.61
N ILE A 7 -0.91 3.26 9.48
CA ILE A 7 -0.20 4.48 9.07
C ILE A 7 -0.85 5.67 9.75
N TYR A 8 -0.04 6.51 10.40
CA TYR A 8 -0.45 7.79 10.98
C TYR A 8 0.17 8.94 10.18
N ILE A 9 -0.61 10.00 9.95
CA ILE A 9 -0.17 11.23 9.30
C ILE A 9 -0.17 12.35 10.33
N ASP A 10 0.99 12.97 10.52
CA ASP A 10 1.16 14.19 11.30
C ASP A 10 1.41 15.37 10.38
N THR A 11 0.57 16.39 10.44
CA THR A 11 0.73 17.61 9.65
C THR A 11 1.64 18.59 10.40
N MET A 12 2.91 18.64 10.03
CA MET A 12 3.93 19.46 10.72
C MET A 12 4.03 20.85 10.12
N LYS A 13 3.81 21.92 10.90
CA LYS A 13 4.12 23.29 10.46
C LYS A 13 5.64 23.53 10.47
N PRO A 14 6.27 24.08 9.42
CA PRO A 14 7.68 24.40 9.42
C PRO A 14 7.96 25.54 10.41
N LYS A 15 9.14 25.51 11.02
CA LYS A 15 9.60 26.51 12.00
C LYS A 15 9.99 27.86 11.38
N LEU A 16 9.96 27.99 10.06
CA LEU A 16 10.27 29.25 9.39
C LEU A 16 9.05 30.17 9.54
N ASP A 17 9.14 31.17 10.42
CA ASP A 17 8.10 32.20 10.67
C ASP A 17 7.63 32.94 9.39
N PHE A 18 8.35 32.77 8.28
CA PHE A 18 8.04 33.32 6.96
C PHE A 18 7.34 32.35 6.00
N ILE A 19 7.09 31.10 6.40
CA ILE A 19 6.61 30.02 5.54
C ILE A 19 5.39 29.33 6.18
N PRO A 20 4.14 29.63 5.72
CA PRO A 20 2.93 29.13 6.36
C PRO A 20 2.47 27.72 5.88
N PHE A 21 3.34 26.73 5.63
CA PHE A 21 2.91 25.38 5.15
C PHE A 21 2.84 24.29 6.22
N THR A 22 2.49 23.07 5.82
CA THR A 22 2.49 21.84 6.60
C THR A 22 3.14 20.68 5.83
N ILE A 23 4.27 20.16 6.31
CA ILE A 23 4.87 18.95 5.75
C ILE A 23 4.15 17.72 6.32
N PRO A 24 3.66 16.79 5.49
CA PRO A 24 3.11 15.53 5.98
C PRO A 24 4.24 14.63 6.48
N HIS A 25 4.23 14.33 7.76
CA HIS A 25 5.07 13.31 8.36
C HIS A 25 4.25 12.03 8.54
N ALA A 26 4.84 10.87 8.22
CA ALA A 26 4.16 9.59 8.41
C ALA A 26 4.97 8.61 9.26
N PHE A 27 4.26 7.77 10.01
CA PHE A 27 4.84 6.70 10.81
C PHE A 27 3.88 5.52 10.95
N LEU A 28 4.41 4.38 11.39
CA LEU A 28 3.66 3.16 11.63
C LEU A 28 3.35 2.99 13.11
N GLY A 29 2.14 2.54 13.44
CA GLY A 29 1.79 1.94 14.72
C GLY A 29 1.43 0.47 14.55
N LEU A 30 2.01 -0.39 15.38
CA LEU A 30 1.77 -1.83 15.41
C LEU A 30 1.03 -2.17 16.70
N THR A 31 -0.12 -2.84 16.59
CA THR A 31 -1.00 -3.17 17.73
C THR A 31 -1.66 -4.54 17.54
N HIS A 32 -2.08 -5.17 18.64
CA HIS A 32 -2.87 -6.42 18.64
C HIS A 32 -4.37 -6.17 18.88
N THR A 33 -4.78 -4.92 19.06
CA THR A 33 -6.16 -4.47 19.23
C THR A 33 -6.42 -3.34 18.25
N HIS A 34 -7.61 -3.30 17.66
CA HIS A 34 -7.93 -2.29 16.65
C HIS A 34 -7.82 -0.87 17.26
N PRO A 35 -7.19 0.11 16.59
CA PRO A 35 -7.05 1.47 17.12
C PRO A 35 -8.37 2.16 17.49
N ASP A 36 -9.47 1.90 16.78
CA ASP A 36 -10.79 2.43 17.15
C ASP A 36 -11.30 1.87 18.48
N GLU A 37 -11.01 0.59 18.76
CA GLU A 37 -11.34 -0.03 20.06
C GLU A 37 -10.47 0.57 21.16
N LEU A 38 -9.18 0.78 20.90
CA LEU A 38 -8.26 1.43 21.83
C LEU A 38 -8.67 2.89 22.12
N ASP A 39 -9.17 3.63 21.13
CA ASP A 39 -9.67 5.00 21.31
C ASP A 39 -10.94 5.07 22.15
N SER A 40 -11.77 4.03 22.11
CA SER A 40 -12.99 3.93 22.92
C SER A 40 -12.69 3.73 24.42
N GLN A 41 -11.45 3.40 24.78
CA GLN A 41 -11.04 3.22 26.16
C GLN A 41 -10.97 4.56 26.89
N SER A 42 -11.39 4.54 28.17
CA SER A 42 -11.08 5.63 29.10
C SER A 42 -9.57 5.72 29.32
N ASP A 43 -9.11 6.78 29.97
CA ASP A 43 -7.70 6.91 30.32
C ASP A 43 -7.25 5.72 31.18
N ILE A 44 -6.19 5.06 30.71
CA ILE A 44 -5.60 3.87 31.32
C ILE A 44 -4.29 4.24 32.01
N GLU A 45 -3.90 3.48 33.02
CA GLU A 45 -2.59 3.64 33.66
C GLU A 45 -1.49 3.17 32.70
N ILE A 46 -0.57 4.07 32.37
CA ILE A 46 0.50 3.86 31.39
C ILE A 46 1.79 4.54 31.84
N GLU A 47 2.90 4.09 31.30
CA GLU A 47 4.15 4.83 31.34
C GLU A 47 4.19 5.81 30.16
N LYS A 48 4.36 7.11 30.44
CA LYS A 48 4.45 8.17 29.43
C LYS A 48 5.51 9.19 29.78
N TYR A 49 5.98 9.95 28.79
CA TYR A 49 6.90 11.06 29.05
C TYR A 49 6.24 12.11 29.97
N SER A 50 6.99 12.59 30.96
CA SER A 50 6.57 13.69 31.83
C SER A 50 6.43 14.98 31.03
N ASN A 51 5.81 16.01 31.61
CA ASN A 51 5.97 17.36 31.07
C ASN A 51 7.47 17.73 31.05
N PRO A 52 7.94 18.46 30.03
CA PRO A 52 9.33 18.91 29.97
C PRO A 52 9.69 19.71 31.22
N ARG A 53 10.86 19.41 31.81
CA ARG A 53 11.42 20.13 32.95
C ARG A 53 12.74 20.76 32.55
N TYR A 54 12.92 22.03 32.91
CA TYR A 54 14.19 22.71 32.70
C TYR A 54 15.20 22.29 33.76
N ASP A 55 16.37 21.85 33.33
CA ASP A 55 17.54 21.61 34.17
C ASP A 55 18.53 22.76 33.99
N SER A 56 18.74 23.54 35.04
CA SER A 56 19.68 24.67 35.02
C SER A 56 21.15 24.25 34.95
N PHE A 57 21.49 23.01 35.31
CA PHE A 57 22.86 22.50 35.32
C PHE A 57 23.35 22.13 33.91
N ILE A 58 22.49 21.47 33.12
CA ILE A 58 22.77 21.12 31.72
C ILE A 58 22.16 22.13 30.73
N GLY A 59 21.46 23.16 31.24
CA GLY A 59 20.91 24.25 30.45
C GLY A 59 19.80 23.82 29.48
N CYS A 60 19.12 22.70 29.73
CA CYS A 60 18.19 22.12 28.78
C CYS A 60 16.88 21.58 29.38
N TYR A 61 15.86 21.44 28.53
CA TYR A 61 14.63 20.74 28.89
C TYR A 61 14.76 19.23 28.65
N PHE A 62 14.21 18.42 29.55
CA PHE A 62 14.14 16.98 29.41
C PHE A 62 12.82 16.42 29.94
N ASN A 63 12.45 15.21 29.53
CA ASN A 63 11.36 14.44 30.14
C ASN A 63 11.94 13.28 30.94
N THR A 64 11.24 12.88 32.00
CA THR A 64 11.39 11.56 32.64
C THR A 64 10.22 10.67 32.22
N ILE A 65 10.38 9.34 32.25
CA ILE A 65 9.21 8.44 32.15
C ILE A 65 8.48 8.44 33.49
N LYS A 66 7.16 8.63 33.47
CA LYS A 66 6.30 8.57 34.65
C LYS A 66 5.13 7.61 34.42
N LYS A 67 4.65 7.00 35.50
CA LYS A 67 3.39 6.25 35.50
C LYS A 67 2.24 7.21 35.77
N ASP A 68 1.26 7.29 34.87
CA ASP A 68 0.13 8.21 34.95
C ASP A 68 -1.08 7.66 34.16
N LYS A 69 -2.26 8.25 34.35
CA LYS A 69 -3.41 7.99 33.48
C LYS A 69 -3.24 8.73 32.15
N GLY A 70 -3.58 8.06 31.05
CA GLY A 70 -3.51 8.65 29.73
C GLY A 70 -4.14 7.80 28.64
N LYS A 71 -4.11 8.33 27.42
CA LYS A 71 -4.57 7.61 26.23
C LYS A 71 -3.53 6.58 25.80
N TRP A 72 -3.99 5.49 25.20
CA TRP A 72 -3.13 4.36 24.82
C TRP A 72 -1.94 4.79 23.94
N TYR A 73 -2.14 5.73 23.02
CA TYR A 73 -1.09 6.26 22.15
C TYR A 73 -0.08 7.16 22.88
N GLU A 74 -0.31 7.52 24.14
CA GLU A 74 0.70 8.19 24.97
C GLU A 74 1.65 7.18 25.63
N ARG A 75 1.40 5.86 25.54
CA ARG A 75 2.29 4.86 26.15
C ARG A 75 3.69 4.92 25.52
N VAL A 76 4.72 4.96 26.35
CA VAL A 76 6.09 4.67 25.95
C VAL A 76 6.28 3.15 25.94
N TYR A 77 6.71 2.63 24.79
CA TYR A 77 6.96 1.20 24.61
C TYR A 77 8.44 0.91 24.85
N PRO A 78 8.79 -0.26 25.43
CA PRO A 78 10.17 -0.73 25.47
C PRO A 78 10.79 -0.76 24.06
N SER A 79 12.11 -0.63 23.96
CA SER A 79 12.79 -0.74 22.67
C SER A 79 12.53 -2.11 22.04
N ILE A 80 12.33 -2.18 20.72
CA ILE A 80 12.18 -3.38 19.90
C ILE A 80 13.38 -4.35 20.02
N LEU A 81 14.51 -3.84 20.51
CA LEU A 81 15.71 -4.61 20.80
C LEU A 81 15.72 -5.23 22.21
N SER A 82 14.81 -4.81 23.09
CA SER A 82 14.68 -5.30 24.46
C SER A 82 13.90 -6.61 24.53
N ASP A 83 14.26 -7.47 25.48
CA ASP A 83 13.49 -8.69 25.83
C ASP A 83 12.11 -8.38 26.44
N GLU A 84 11.93 -7.14 26.92
CA GLU A 84 10.66 -6.67 27.47
C GLU A 84 9.64 -6.27 26.39
N PHE A 85 10.07 -6.13 25.13
CA PHE A 85 9.23 -5.72 24.02
C PHE A 85 8.14 -6.77 23.71
N LYS A 86 6.89 -6.32 23.60
CA LYS A 86 5.71 -7.20 23.42
C LYS A 86 5.08 -7.12 22.04
N GLY A 87 5.83 -6.71 21.02
CA GLY A 87 5.38 -6.67 19.64
C GLY A 87 4.69 -5.37 19.22
N GLU A 88 4.21 -4.57 20.16
CA GLU A 88 3.49 -3.32 19.89
C GLU A 88 4.39 -2.09 20.02
N GLY A 89 4.14 -1.06 19.21
CA GLY A 89 4.86 0.20 19.30
C GLY A 89 4.65 1.10 18.09
N PHE A 90 5.31 2.26 18.11
CA PHE A 90 5.28 3.22 17.02
C PHE A 90 6.67 3.43 16.45
N PHE A 91 6.77 3.40 15.12
CA PHE A 91 8.04 3.44 14.41
C PHE A 91 7.94 4.40 13.23
N GLY A 92 8.96 5.21 13.03
CA GLY A 92 9.08 5.96 11.78
C GLY A 92 10.51 6.27 11.44
N PHE A 93 10.67 7.04 10.38
CA PHE A 93 11.97 7.28 9.77
C PHE A 93 12.16 8.77 9.57
N GLY A 94 13.38 9.26 9.74
CA GLY A 94 13.70 10.67 9.51
C GLY A 94 15.20 10.90 9.55
N PRO A 95 15.67 12.09 9.16
CA PRO A 95 17.07 12.43 9.26
C PRO A 95 17.53 12.49 10.73
N VAL A 96 18.83 12.31 10.96
CA VAL A 96 19.43 12.37 12.30
C VAL A 96 19.56 13.81 12.81
N THR A 97 19.67 14.78 11.91
CA THR A 97 19.61 16.22 12.18
C THR A 97 18.60 16.88 11.23
N HIS A 98 18.30 18.16 11.45
CA HIS A 98 17.48 18.94 10.52
C HIS A 98 18.19 19.26 9.18
N ASP A 99 19.41 18.75 8.95
CA ASP A 99 20.18 19.00 7.73
C ASP A 99 19.87 17.94 6.66
N THR A 100 19.70 18.40 5.42
CA THR A 100 19.30 17.62 4.25
C THR A 100 20.35 16.61 3.79
N ASN A 101 21.56 16.61 4.38
CA ASN A 101 22.71 15.82 3.91
C ASN A 101 23.11 14.72 4.90
N HIS A 102 22.32 14.51 5.96
CA HIS A 102 22.68 13.59 7.05
C HIS A 102 21.90 12.30 6.99
N TRP A 103 22.51 11.17 7.36
CA TRP A 103 21.85 9.86 7.25
C TRP A 103 20.51 9.80 7.98
N GLY A 104 19.64 8.92 7.51
CA GLY A 104 18.34 8.69 8.12
C GLY A 104 18.43 7.66 9.25
N LYS A 105 17.45 7.68 10.14
CA LYS A 105 17.36 6.84 11.32
C LYS A 105 15.94 6.34 11.51
N VAL A 106 15.81 5.10 11.96
CA VAL A 106 14.52 4.58 12.43
C VAL A 106 14.34 4.99 13.89
N TYR A 107 13.27 5.71 14.15
CA TYR A 107 12.88 6.18 15.47
C TYR A 107 11.80 5.27 16.04
N GLU A 108 12.04 4.81 17.26
CA GLU A 108 11.08 4.14 18.11
C GLU A 108 10.28 5.17 18.90
N ASN A 109 9.08 4.80 19.37
CA ASN A 109 8.16 5.72 20.02
C ASN A 109 7.90 7.01 19.19
N ASN A 110 7.76 6.85 17.87
CA ASN A 110 7.65 7.99 16.94
C ASN A 110 6.31 8.74 16.98
N GLN A 111 5.37 8.29 17.83
CA GLN A 111 4.19 9.07 18.23
C GLN A 111 4.56 10.27 19.12
N TYR A 112 5.81 10.31 19.60
CA TYR A 112 6.46 11.48 20.16
C TYR A 112 7.39 12.12 19.12
N ALA A 113 7.27 13.44 18.96
CA ALA A 113 8.20 14.23 18.17
C ALA A 113 9.35 14.75 19.06
N PRO A 114 10.61 14.63 18.62
CA PRO A 114 11.72 15.31 19.27
C PRO A 114 11.62 16.81 19.03
N GLU A 115 11.59 17.62 20.09
CA GLU A 115 11.66 19.10 19.99
C GLU A 115 13.08 19.56 20.33
N GLY A 116 13.76 20.14 19.32
CA GLY A 116 15.11 20.67 19.47
C GLY A 116 15.16 21.85 20.43
N ASN A 117 16.19 21.87 21.27
CA ASN A 117 16.45 22.94 22.21
C ASN A 117 17.64 23.77 21.70
N ASN A 118 17.47 25.09 21.56
CA ASN A 118 18.45 25.99 20.95
C ASN A 118 19.69 26.28 21.83
N VAL A 119 20.01 25.41 22.81
CA VAL A 119 21.06 25.70 23.80
C VAL A 119 21.91 24.45 24.10
N VAL A 120 23.20 24.63 23.75
CA VAL A 120 24.46 23.97 24.17
C VAL A 120 24.98 22.75 23.39
N ASN A 121 26.06 23.03 22.65
CA ASN A 121 27.23 22.21 22.27
C ASN A 121 27.01 20.81 21.68
N GLU A 122 27.45 20.70 20.42
CA GLU A 122 28.18 19.64 19.66
C GLU A 122 28.28 18.18 20.14
N TYR A 123 27.75 17.75 21.29
CA TYR A 123 27.99 16.40 21.81
C TYR A 123 26.72 15.62 22.17
N VAL A 124 25.61 16.29 22.49
CA VAL A 124 24.29 15.67 22.68
C VAL A 124 23.25 16.74 22.37
N GLU A 125 22.52 16.69 21.25
CA GLU A 125 21.37 17.57 21.08
C GLU A 125 20.31 17.20 22.13
N PRO A 126 20.03 18.05 23.14
CA PRO A 126 19.09 17.70 24.20
C PRO A 126 17.67 17.88 23.66
N TYR A 127 17.12 16.83 23.07
CA TYR A 127 15.72 16.75 22.70
C TYR A 127 14.89 16.41 23.95
N TYR A 128 13.77 17.11 24.12
CA TYR A 128 12.66 16.58 24.88
C TYR A 128 11.62 16.05 23.90
N TYR A 129 10.90 15.02 24.32
CA TYR A 129 9.84 14.38 23.57
C TYR A 129 8.51 15.02 23.92
N LYS A 130 7.79 15.43 22.88
CA LYS A 130 6.42 15.91 22.98
C LYS A 130 5.52 15.02 22.17
N THR A 131 4.38 14.65 22.73
CA THR A 131 3.37 13.90 22.00
C THR A 131 2.99 14.67 20.74
N ARG A 132 2.91 13.98 19.60
CA ARG A 132 2.38 14.59 18.37
C ARG A 132 0.95 15.08 18.61
N SER A 133 0.50 15.97 17.72
CA SER A 133 -0.80 16.61 17.85
C SER A 133 -1.93 15.57 18.04
N LEU A 134 -2.95 15.89 18.84
CA LEU A 134 -4.11 15.00 18.99
C LEU A 134 -4.72 14.63 17.62
N SER A 135 -4.69 15.58 16.68
CA SER A 135 -5.17 15.37 15.32
C SER A 135 -4.47 14.23 14.59
N THR A 136 -3.20 13.95 14.87
CA THR A 136 -2.46 12.83 14.27
C THR A 136 -3.18 11.49 14.49
N PHE A 137 -3.86 11.33 15.62
CA PHE A 137 -4.51 10.07 16.00
C PHE A 137 -5.98 9.98 15.58
N TRP A 138 -6.54 11.04 14.99
CA TRP A 138 -7.92 11.04 14.48
C TRP A 138 -8.08 10.07 13.30
N GLN A 139 -9.27 9.50 13.15
CA GLN A 139 -9.59 8.52 12.10
C GLN A 139 -9.27 9.01 10.68
N GLN A 140 -9.50 10.29 10.38
CA GLN A 140 -9.20 10.90 9.08
C GLN A 140 -7.70 11.12 8.79
N ASN A 141 -6.84 10.92 9.78
CA ASN A 141 -5.38 11.08 9.66
C ASN A 141 -4.65 9.74 9.87
N ARG A 142 -5.38 8.62 9.86
CA ARG A 142 -4.79 7.29 9.93
C ARG A 142 -5.47 6.29 8.99
N CYS A 143 -4.77 5.23 8.64
CA CYS A 143 -5.34 4.09 7.93
C CYS A 143 -4.88 2.79 8.59
N VAL A 144 -5.83 1.95 8.99
CA VAL A 144 -5.60 0.71 9.73
C VAL A 144 -5.73 -0.48 8.79
N PHE A 145 -4.78 -1.40 8.85
CA PHE A 145 -4.81 -2.66 8.12
C PHE A 145 -4.76 -3.83 9.11
N GLU A 146 -5.79 -4.66 9.12
CA GLU A 146 -5.73 -5.99 9.75
C GLU A 146 -4.89 -6.91 8.86
N ILE A 147 -3.81 -7.46 9.39
CA ILE A 147 -2.85 -8.27 8.64
C ILE A 147 -2.67 -9.65 9.28
N SER A 148 -2.08 -10.58 8.52
CA SER A 148 -1.77 -11.91 9.05
C SER A 148 -0.62 -11.86 10.06
N LYS A 149 -0.47 -12.95 10.83
CA LYS A 149 0.66 -13.13 11.74
C LYS A 149 2.00 -13.07 11.00
N GLU A 150 2.12 -13.75 9.85
CA GLU A 150 3.34 -13.75 9.04
C GLU A 150 3.71 -12.34 8.58
N GLN A 151 2.74 -11.58 8.09
CA GLN A 151 2.94 -10.19 7.67
C GLN A 151 3.42 -9.32 8.84
N TYR A 152 2.80 -9.47 10.02
CA TYR A 152 3.15 -8.70 11.21
C TYR A 152 4.57 -9.01 11.71
N GLU A 153 4.90 -10.30 11.87
CA GLU A 153 6.22 -10.73 12.36
C GLU A 153 7.33 -10.33 11.37
N LYS A 154 7.10 -10.47 10.07
CA LYS A 154 8.09 -10.07 9.06
C LYS A 154 8.32 -8.56 9.03
N LEU A 155 7.25 -7.78 9.17
CA LEU A 155 7.35 -6.32 9.30
C LEU A 155 8.16 -5.94 10.54
N LEU A 156 7.85 -6.56 11.67
CA LEU A 156 8.50 -6.30 12.95
C LEU A 156 10.00 -6.63 12.90
N ASP A 157 10.38 -7.79 12.35
CA ASP A 157 11.78 -8.17 12.15
C ASP A 157 12.52 -7.21 11.21
N SER A 158 11.84 -6.75 10.17
CA SER A 158 12.39 -5.76 9.23
C SER A 158 12.64 -4.41 9.92
N ILE A 159 11.71 -3.95 10.76
CA ILE A 159 11.90 -2.72 11.56
C ILE A 159 13.03 -2.92 12.57
N LYS A 160 13.05 -4.04 13.30
CA LYS A 160 14.09 -4.38 14.28
C LYS A 160 15.48 -4.35 13.67
N THR A 161 15.63 -4.93 12.48
CA THR A 161 16.88 -4.94 11.73
C THR A 161 17.35 -3.52 11.41
N GLU A 162 16.46 -2.64 10.95
CA GLU A 162 16.83 -1.26 10.64
C GLU A 162 17.06 -0.40 11.89
N VAL A 163 16.36 -0.67 13.01
CA VAL A 163 16.65 -0.03 14.30
C VAL A 163 18.06 -0.37 14.75
N GLU A 164 18.45 -1.65 14.73
CA GLU A 164 19.82 -2.07 15.10
C GLU A 164 20.87 -1.42 14.18
N GLN A 165 20.62 -1.43 12.87
CA GLN A 165 21.52 -0.83 11.87
C GLN A 165 21.67 0.68 12.01
N THR A 166 20.61 1.38 12.40
CA THR A 166 20.60 2.85 12.52
C THR A 166 20.88 3.35 13.94
N ARG A 167 21.00 2.46 14.94
CA ARG A 167 21.17 2.82 16.36
C ARG A 167 22.36 3.74 16.62
N LYS A 168 23.48 3.51 15.92
CA LYS A 168 24.73 4.29 16.09
C LYS A 168 24.74 5.62 15.33
N ARG A 169 23.72 5.92 14.52
CA ARG A 169 23.64 7.17 13.75
C ARG A 169 23.31 8.32 14.71
N THR A 170 24.25 9.26 14.83
CA THR A 170 24.16 10.44 15.69
C THR A 170 24.54 11.70 14.90
N PRO A 171 24.10 12.90 15.35
CA PRO A 171 24.44 14.16 14.68
C PRO A 171 25.94 14.37 14.42
N ASN A 172 26.79 13.78 15.26
CA ASN A 172 28.24 14.00 15.26
C ASN A 172 29.04 12.95 14.49
N LEU A 173 28.40 11.87 14.06
CA LEU A 173 29.05 10.93 13.16
C LEU A 173 29.30 11.72 11.85
N LYS A 174 30.53 11.71 11.32
CA LYS A 174 30.80 12.27 9.97
C LYS A 174 30.40 11.26 8.91
N GLN A 175 29.84 11.71 7.78
CA GLN A 175 29.54 10.86 6.64
C GLN A 175 30.79 10.12 6.17
N ASP A 176 30.95 8.90 6.66
CA ASP A 176 32.02 7.99 6.31
C ASP A 176 31.37 6.65 5.92
N ASP A 177 31.11 6.50 4.62
CA ASP A 177 30.50 5.32 4.01
C ASP A 177 31.38 4.06 4.16
N THR A 178 32.59 4.17 4.74
CA THR A 178 33.54 3.07 4.93
C THR A 178 33.49 2.41 6.33
N GLN A 179 32.88 3.04 7.33
CA GLN A 179 32.84 2.55 8.73
C GLN A 179 31.62 1.69 9.08
N LEU A 180 30.74 1.45 8.11
CA LEU A 180 29.63 0.50 8.27
C LEU A 180 30.08 -0.83 7.68
N ASP A 181 30.18 -1.88 8.50
CA ASP A 181 30.60 -3.26 8.13
C ASP A 181 29.76 -3.93 7.02
N ASN A 182 28.82 -3.19 6.42
CA ASN A 182 28.24 -3.51 5.14
C ASN A 182 27.73 -2.21 4.50
N PRO A 183 28.24 -1.77 3.34
CA PRO A 183 27.70 -0.64 2.60
C PRO A 183 26.43 -1.13 1.90
N ILE A 184 25.37 -1.46 2.63
CA ILE A 184 24.05 -1.53 1.98
C ILE A 184 23.75 -0.09 1.65
N LYS A 185 23.98 0.27 0.39
CA LYS A 185 23.42 1.43 -0.34
C LYS A 185 22.25 1.98 0.46
N ASN A 186 22.65 2.92 1.31
CA ASN A 186 21.97 3.63 2.36
C ASN A 186 20.45 3.46 2.43
N LEU A 187 19.90 3.35 3.65
CA LEU A 187 18.48 3.62 3.96
C LEU A 187 18.15 5.08 3.61
N TYR A 188 18.26 5.41 2.33
CA TYR A 188 17.91 6.62 1.64
C TYR A 188 16.57 6.25 1.03
N TYR A 189 15.51 6.41 1.79
CA TYR A 189 14.16 6.44 1.23
C TYR A 189 14.03 7.78 0.50
N ASN A 190 14.78 7.91 -0.60
CA ASN A 190 14.92 9.13 -1.37
C ASN A 190 13.65 9.37 -2.17
N SER A 191 13.04 10.53 -1.99
CA SER A 191 12.36 11.19 -3.11
C SER A 191 13.45 11.71 -4.05
N ASN A 192 13.37 11.39 -5.34
CA ASN A 192 14.34 11.81 -6.36
C ASN A 192 14.68 13.32 -6.21
N PRO A 193 15.92 13.68 -5.85
CA PRO A 193 16.23 15.07 -5.59
C PRO A 193 16.53 15.74 -6.92
N MET A 194 15.82 16.83 -7.23
CA MET A 194 16.33 17.82 -8.18
C MET A 194 17.55 18.59 -7.61
N SER A 195 18.12 18.16 -6.48
CA SER A 195 19.34 18.68 -5.85
C SER A 195 20.40 17.58 -5.70
N SER A 196 21.65 17.98 -5.48
CA SER A 196 22.80 17.10 -5.24
C SER A 196 22.77 16.35 -3.89
N ASP A 197 21.70 16.50 -3.11
CA ASP A 197 21.64 16.09 -1.71
C ASP A 197 20.47 15.10 -1.44
N PRO A 198 20.72 13.95 -0.78
CA PRO A 198 19.71 12.91 -0.57
C PRO A 198 18.70 13.27 0.53
N ILE A 199 17.40 13.37 0.20
CA ILE A 199 16.33 13.69 1.15
C ILE A 199 15.71 12.40 1.74
N HIS A 200 15.72 12.27 3.06
CA HIS A 200 15.13 11.15 3.79
C HIS A 200 13.61 11.28 3.96
N ASN A 201 12.83 10.52 3.17
CA ASN A 201 11.37 10.60 3.18
C ASN A 201 10.71 9.55 4.10
N CYS A 202 10.11 10.03 5.19
CA CYS A 202 9.38 9.21 6.17
C CYS A 202 8.17 8.47 5.56
N VAL A 203 7.45 9.11 4.65
CA VAL A 203 6.30 8.53 3.93
C VAL A 203 6.78 7.38 3.05
N THR A 204 7.85 7.59 2.29
CA THR A 204 8.46 6.56 1.45
C THR A 204 8.91 5.35 2.28
N TRP A 205 9.49 5.56 3.48
CA TRP A 205 9.80 4.46 4.39
C TRP A 205 8.56 3.65 4.76
N VAL A 206 7.50 4.32 5.22
CA VAL A 206 6.23 3.67 5.62
C VAL A 206 5.64 2.87 4.45
N LEU A 207 5.57 3.47 3.26
CA LEU A 207 4.99 2.83 2.09
C LEU A 207 5.80 1.60 1.64
N ASN A 208 7.13 1.67 1.70
CA ASN A 208 7.98 0.51 1.40
C ASN A 208 7.82 -0.61 2.44
N LYS A 209 7.62 -0.26 3.72
CA LYS A 209 7.30 -1.26 4.76
C LYS A 209 5.99 -1.97 4.47
N LEU A 210 4.93 -1.23 4.14
CA LEU A 210 3.64 -1.80 3.76
C LEU A 210 3.74 -2.64 2.47
N ASP A 211 4.45 -2.14 1.43
CA ASP A 211 4.68 -2.88 0.19
C ASP A 211 5.41 -4.21 0.44
N SER A 212 6.39 -4.21 1.34
CA SER A 212 7.23 -5.37 1.64
C SER A 212 6.45 -6.56 2.18
N ILE A 213 5.31 -6.32 2.84
CA ILE A 213 4.41 -7.32 3.40
C ILE A 213 3.18 -7.59 2.52
N GLY A 214 3.13 -7.01 1.31
CA GLY A 214 2.09 -7.29 0.33
C GLY A 214 0.84 -6.42 0.44
N ILE A 215 0.87 -5.33 1.22
CA ILE A 215 -0.19 -4.32 1.17
C ILE A 215 -0.13 -3.62 -0.20
N GLU A 216 -1.30 -3.34 -0.78
CA GLU A 216 -1.41 -2.58 -2.03
C GLU A 216 -0.85 -1.18 -1.81
N ILE A 217 0.07 -0.70 -2.66
CA ILE A 217 0.66 0.66 -2.57
C ILE A 217 0.76 1.24 -3.98
N ILE A 218 0.01 2.29 -4.28
CA ILE A 218 -0.09 2.85 -5.64
C ILE A 218 1.28 3.26 -6.20
N ASP A 219 2.10 3.92 -5.38
CA ASP A 219 3.47 4.32 -5.73
C ASP A 219 4.36 4.25 -4.47
N SER A 220 5.47 3.54 -4.55
CA SER A 220 6.45 3.38 -3.45
C SER A 220 7.74 4.18 -3.67
N LYS A 221 7.89 4.85 -4.82
CA LYS A 221 9.13 5.51 -5.24
C LYS A 221 9.03 7.01 -5.31
N GLU A 222 7.86 7.58 -5.59
CA GLU A 222 7.78 8.99 -5.98
C GLU A 222 6.63 9.76 -5.31
N TRP A 223 6.41 9.56 -4.01
CA TRP A 223 5.70 10.58 -3.23
C TRP A 223 6.65 11.77 -3.03
N LEU A 224 6.44 12.82 -3.84
CA LEU A 224 7.23 14.05 -3.93
C LEU A 224 7.57 14.72 -2.58
N PRO A 225 8.60 15.58 -2.56
CA PRO A 225 9.68 15.55 -1.58
C PRO A 225 9.41 16.51 -0.42
N ASP A 226 10.19 16.38 0.65
CA ASP A 226 10.52 17.51 1.53
C ASP A 226 11.40 18.55 0.77
N VAL A 227 10.94 19.03 -0.39
CA VAL A 227 11.63 20.03 -1.22
C VAL A 227 11.08 21.39 -0.82
N ILE A 228 11.83 22.05 0.04
CA ILE A 228 12.04 23.49 -0.13
C ILE A 228 13.24 23.59 -1.06
N PRO A 229 13.09 24.01 -2.32
CA PRO A 229 14.25 24.38 -3.09
C PRO A 229 14.95 25.52 -2.34
N ASN A 230 16.26 25.42 -2.21
CA ASN A 230 17.09 26.57 -1.85
C ASN A 230 17.11 27.52 -3.07
N LEU A 231 15.98 28.16 -3.34
CA LEU A 231 15.76 29.05 -4.47
C LEU A 231 16.29 30.43 -4.09
N SER A 232 17.32 30.87 -4.81
CA SER A 232 17.81 32.25 -4.82
C SER A 232 17.20 33.17 -5.91
N PRO A 233 15.88 33.22 -6.15
CA PRO A 233 15.29 34.34 -6.88
C PRO A 233 14.62 35.34 -5.92
N SER A 234 14.31 36.53 -6.44
CA SER A 234 13.70 37.62 -5.69
C SER A 234 12.46 37.17 -4.90
N ALA A 235 12.21 37.84 -3.76
CA ALA A 235 11.13 37.50 -2.82
C ALA A 235 9.74 37.31 -3.46
N LEU A 236 9.48 37.96 -4.60
CA LEU A 236 8.23 37.83 -5.36
C LEU A 236 8.13 36.50 -6.12
N ALA A 237 9.20 36.05 -6.76
CA ALA A 237 9.26 34.74 -7.42
C ALA A 237 9.20 33.60 -6.41
N ARG A 238 9.87 33.78 -5.24
CA ARG A 238 9.73 32.87 -4.10
C ARG A 238 8.28 32.81 -3.60
N LYS A 239 7.58 33.94 -3.49
CA LYS A 239 6.17 33.99 -3.04
C LYS A 239 5.21 33.32 -4.03
N MET A 240 5.39 33.50 -5.34
CA MET A 240 4.57 32.82 -6.37
C MET A 240 4.86 31.33 -6.46
N PHE A 241 6.14 30.94 -6.45
CA PHE A 241 6.58 29.54 -6.42
C PHE A 241 6.03 28.82 -5.19
N MET A 242 6.15 29.44 -4.02
CA MET A 242 5.63 28.90 -2.78
C MET A 242 4.12 28.77 -2.87
N LYS A 243 3.36 29.81 -3.30
CA LYS A 243 1.90 29.71 -3.48
C LYS A 243 1.47 28.55 -4.38
N TYR A 244 2.20 28.28 -5.46
CA TYR A 244 1.90 27.15 -6.34
C TYR A 244 2.28 25.79 -5.71
N ALA A 245 3.40 25.71 -4.99
CA ALA A 245 3.76 24.56 -4.16
C ALA A 245 2.73 24.30 -3.05
N PHE A 246 2.15 25.35 -2.45
CA PHE A 246 1.07 25.30 -1.45
C PHE A 246 -0.25 24.77 -2.01
N ASP A 247 -0.66 25.23 -3.20
CA ASP A 247 -1.83 24.68 -3.90
C ASP A 247 -1.58 23.21 -4.26
N MET A 248 -0.34 22.81 -4.55
CA MET A 248 0.04 21.40 -4.72
C MET A 248 0.11 20.61 -3.40
N GLU A 249 0.41 21.24 -2.27
CA GLU A 249 0.56 20.65 -0.93
C GLU A 249 -0.77 20.40 -0.20
N ALA A 250 -1.70 21.35 -0.23
CA ALA A 250 -3.08 21.09 0.21
C ALA A 250 -3.68 19.96 -0.63
N ASN A 251 -3.37 19.95 -1.93
CA ASN A 251 -3.66 18.83 -2.81
C ASN A 251 -2.86 17.57 -2.46
N PHE A 252 -1.65 17.63 -1.88
CA PHE A 252 -0.83 16.46 -1.55
C PHE A 252 -1.25 15.79 -0.24
N ILE A 253 -1.56 16.57 0.81
CA ILE A 253 -2.17 16.04 2.03
C ILE A 253 -3.53 15.43 1.70
N ASN A 254 -4.35 16.10 0.88
CA ASN A 254 -5.59 15.53 0.39
C ASN A 254 -5.32 14.31 -0.49
N THR A 255 -4.33 14.33 -1.38
CA THR A 255 -3.95 13.17 -2.23
C THR A 255 -3.49 11.99 -1.37
N LEU A 256 -2.73 12.23 -0.29
CA LEU A 256 -2.28 11.22 0.65
C LEU A 256 -3.45 10.65 1.43
N LYS A 257 -4.37 11.49 1.92
CA LYS A 257 -5.61 11.07 2.59
C LYS A 257 -6.55 10.30 1.66
N ASP A 258 -6.73 10.78 0.44
CA ASP A 258 -7.53 10.10 -0.57
C ASP A 258 -6.86 8.76 -0.93
N SER A 259 -5.53 8.73 -0.99
CA SER A 259 -4.78 7.49 -1.15
C SER A 259 -4.94 6.57 0.06
N LEU A 260 -4.96 7.08 1.31
CA LEU A 260 -5.30 6.25 2.47
C LEU A 260 -6.70 5.65 2.36
N ALA A 261 -7.68 6.41 1.90
CA ALA A 261 -9.04 5.91 1.68
C ALA A 261 -9.10 4.85 0.57
N ASP A 262 -8.32 5.01 -0.50
CA ASP A 262 -8.14 4.00 -1.54
C ASP A 262 -7.45 2.74 -1.01
N LEU A 263 -6.37 2.90 -0.24
CA LEU A 263 -5.63 1.80 0.37
C LEU A 263 -6.50 0.98 1.32
N ALA A 264 -7.27 1.65 2.19
CA ALA A 264 -8.24 1.00 3.06
C ALA A 264 -9.29 0.20 2.27
N TYR A 265 -9.77 0.78 1.16
CA TYR A 265 -10.72 0.12 0.28
C TYR A 265 -10.12 -1.11 -0.40
N TYR A 266 -8.93 -0.99 -1.00
CA TYR A 266 -8.24 -2.11 -1.63
C TYR A 266 -7.99 -3.24 -0.64
N HIS A 267 -7.55 -2.91 0.57
CA HIS A 267 -7.34 -3.87 1.64
C HIS A 267 -8.64 -4.56 2.06
N THR A 268 -9.75 -3.82 2.14
CA THR A 268 -11.07 -4.39 2.44
C THR A 268 -11.46 -5.45 1.40
N ILE A 269 -11.27 -5.17 0.11
CA ILE A 269 -11.57 -6.14 -0.95
C ILE A 269 -10.61 -7.32 -0.88
N PHE A 270 -9.31 -7.09 -0.69
CA PHE A 270 -8.33 -8.16 -0.49
C PHE A 270 -8.71 -9.08 0.68
N ARG A 271 -9.16 -8.52 1.82
CA ARG A 271 -9.63 -9.30 2.98
C ARG A 271 -10.82 -10.19 2.66
N LYS A 272 -11.70 -9.80 1.72
CA LYS A 272 -12.79 -10.67 1.23
C LYS A 272 -12.27 -11.88 0.44
N PHE A 273 -11.20 -11.72 -0.34
CA PHE A 273 -10.55 -12.86 -0.99
C PHE A 273 -9.83 -13.73 0.04
N GLN A 274 -9.10 -13.10 0.97
CA GLN A 274 -8.35 -13.80 2.00
C GLN A 274 -9.23 -14.59 2.97
N SER A 275 -10.45 -14.13 3.27
CA SER A 275 -11.39 -14.88 4.11
C SER A 275 -11.89 -16.18 3.47
N ILE A 276 -11.78 -16.30 2.14
CA ILE A 276 -12.14 -17.49 1.37
C ILE A 276 -10.89 -18.36 1.11
N ASP A 277 -9.76 -17.73 0.79
CA ASP A 277 -8.48 -18.37 0.50
C ASP A 277 -7.41 -17.97 1.53
N SER A 278 -7.25 -18.84 2.52
CA SER A 278 -6.27 -18.69 3.60
C SER A 278 -4.82 -18.62 3.10
N ASN A 279 -4.51 -19.07 1.88
CA ASN A 279 -3.16 -18.97 1.34
C ASN A 279 -2.74 -17.50 1.09
N LEU A 280 -3.72 -16.61 0.94
CA LEU A 280 -3.49 -15.18 0.83
C LEU A 280 -3.10 -14.52 2.16
N GLU A 281 -3.11 -15.25 3.28
CA GLU A 281 -2.47 -14.79 4.53
C GLU A 281 -0.95 -14.73 4.43
N SER A 282 -0.36 -15.48 3.50
CA SER A 282 1.08 -15.42 3.26
C SER A 282 1.50 -14.14 2.53
N ILE A 283 2.71 -13.64 2.79
CA ILE A 283 3.25 -12.47 2.09
C ILE A 283 3.34 -12.73 0.59
N LYS A 284 3.69 -13.97 0.20
CA LYS A 284 3.78 -14.38 -1.21
C LYS A 284 2.40 -14.34 -1.88
N GLY A 285 1.38 -14.88 -1.23
CA GLY A 285 -0.01 -14.84 -1.72
C GLY A 285 -0.55 -13.43 -1.83
N ALA A 286 -0.35 -12.59 -0.81
CA ALA A 286 -0.75 -11.17 -0.82
C ALA A 286 -0.09 -10.40 -1.98
N LYS A 287 1.22 -10.59 -2.20
CA LYS A 287 1.93 -9.97 -3.34
C LYS A 287 1.44 -10.50 -4.68
N ALA A 288 1.17 -11.79 -4.79
CA ALA A 288 0.64 -12.38 -6.02
C ALA A 288 -0.72 -11.80 -6.38
N PHE A 289 -1.63 -11.68 -5.40
CA PHE A 289 -2.93 -11.03 -5.57
C PHE A 289 -2.77 -9.59 -6.06
N ARG A 290 -1.91 -8.81 -5.41
CA ARG A 290 -1.63 -7.41 -5.77
C ARG A 290 -1.13 -7.27 -7.21
N ILE A 291 -0.11 -8.05 -7.58
CA ILE A 291 0.47 -8.04 -8.93
C ILE A 291 -0.61 -8.38 -9.97
N TRP A 292 -1.42 -9.40 -9.68
CA TRP A 292 -2.52 -9.81 -10.54
C TRP A 292 -3.58 -8.71 -10.70
N ALA A 293 -4.04 -8.11 -9.60
CA ALA A 293 -5.03 -7.03 -9.62
C ALA A 293 -4.52 -5.82 -10.43
N ARG A 294 -3.26 -5.39 -10.22
CA ARG A 294 -2.64 -4.32 -11.03
C ARG A 294 -2.55 -4.67 -12.51
N GLY A 295 -2.26 -5.92 -12.83
CA GLY A 295 -2.22 -6.42 -14.21
C GLY A 295 -3.54 -6.28 -14.98
N MET A 296 -4.66 -6.03 -14.27
CA MET A 296 -5.97 -5.81 -14.86
C MET A 296 -6.22 -4.35 -15.28
N ILE A 297 -5.36 -3.40 -14.90
CA ILE A 297 -5.48 -2.01 -15.33
C ILE A 297 -5.48 -1.94 -16.87
N GLY A 298 -6.52 -1.31 -17.43
CA GLY A 298 -6.71 -1.16 -18.87
C GLY A 298 -7.07 -2.46 -19.61
N ASN A 299 -7.35 -3.55 -18.91
CA ASN A 299 -7.77 -4.81 -19.52
C ASN A 299 -9.25 -4.73 -19.95
N ARG A 300 -9.58 -5.12 -21.19
CA ARG A 300 -10.96 -5.07 -21.73
C ARG A 300 -11.95 -5.90 -20.92
N PHE A 301 -11.48 -6.92 -20.21
CA PHE A 301 -12.28 -7.69 -19.26
C PHE A 301 -12.94 -6.78 -18.20
N VAL A 302 -12.20 -5.80 -17.67
CA VAL A 302 -12.68 -4.84 -16.66
C VAL A 302 -13.70 -3.88 -17.28
N CYS A 303 -13.52 -3.49 -18.55
CA CYS A 303 -14.41 -2.56 -19.25
C CYS A 303 -15.77 -3.17 -19.67
N LYS A 304 -15.84 -4.49 -19.88
CA LYS A 304 -17.06 -5.18 -20.35
C LYS A 304 -18.15 -5.38 -19.29
N LEU A 305 -17.85 -5.17 -18.01
CA LEU A 305 -18.77 -5.40 -16.88
C LEU A 305 -19.57 -4.16 -16.46
N ASP A 306 -19.34 -3.02 -17.13
CA ASP A 306 -20.10 -1.78 -16.98
C ASP A 306 -21.38 -1.82 -17.84
N GLN A 307 -22.54 -1.56 -17.23
CA GLN A 307 -23.84 -1.51 -17.90
C GLN A 307 -23.95 -0.34 -18.89
N ASN A 308 -23.10 0.67 -18.77
CA ASN A 308 -23.09 1.87 -19.61
C ASN A 308 -21.90 1.91 -20.60
N TYR A 309 -21.26 0.77 -20.88
CA TYR A 309 -20.12 0.73 -21.81
C TYR A 309 -20.52 1.15 -23.22
N ASN A 310 -20.33 2.43 -23.53
CA ASN A 310 -20.54 2.99 -24.85
C ASN A 310 -19.27 2.76 -25.68
N ARG A 311 -19.38 1.94 -26.75
CA ARG A 311 -18.30 1.58 -27.68
C ARG A 311 -17.56 2.76 -28.32
N LEU A 312 -18.03 3.99 -28.12
CA LEU A 312 -17.59 5.19 -28.84
C LEU A 312 -17.04 6.31 -27.95
N SER A 313 -16.90 6.14 -26.62
CA SER A 313 -16.14 7.11 -25.84
C SER A 313 -14.64 6.87 -26.00
N LYS A 314 -14.11 7.24 -27.17
CA LYS A 314 -12.72 7.67 -27.30
C LYS A 314 -12.51 8.74 -26.24
N HIS A 315 -11.87 8.39 -25.14
CA HIS A 315 -11.09 9.38 -24.43
C HIS A 315 -9.86 9.58 -25.33
N ASP A 316 -10.04 10.33 -26.43
CA ASP A 316 -8.93 10.95 -27.12
C ASP A 316 -8.37 11.96 -26.12
N ILE A 317 -7.38 11.52 -25.34
CA ILE A 317 -6.56 12.44 -24.55
C ILE A 317 -5.74 13.22 -25.58
N THR A 318 -6.21 14.40 -25.94
CA THR A 318 -5.35 15.41 -26.53
C THR A 318 -4.37 15.85 -25.45
N CYS A 319 -3.13 15.37 -25.55
CA CYS A 319 -2.00 16.01 -24.88
C CYS A 319 -1.89 17.42 -25.45
N SER A 320 -2.34 18.43 -24.70
CA SER A 320 -2.15 19.82 -25.07
C SER A 320 -0.68 20.21 -24.89
N SER A 321 -0.14 20.75 -25.97
CA SER A 321 1.12 21.48 -26.18
C SER A 321 2.19 21.45 -25.09
N GLU A 322 3.37 21.00 -25.52
CA GLU A 322 4.68 21.11 -24.88
C GLU A 322 4.93 22.49 -24.25
N ASP A 323 4.92 22.55 -22.91
CA ASP A 323 5.64 23.56 -22.14
C ASP A 323 6.78 22.85 -21.39
N GLU A 324 8.01 23.30 -21.59
CA GLU A 324 9.19 22.77 -20.90
C GLU A 324 9.29 23.32 -19.46
N GLY A 325 9.33 22.44 -18.44
CA GLY A 325 9.62 22.84 -17.05
C GLY A 325 9.18 21.86 -15.95
N PHE A 326 9.68 22.08 -14.73
CA PHE A 326 9.36 21.28 -13.53
C PHE A 326 7.86 21.27 -13.19
N VAL A 327 7.18 22.40 -13.40
CA VAL A 327 5.74 22.55 -13.13
C VAL A 327 4.89 21.63 -14.02
N ALA A 328 5.19 21.56 -15.32
CA ALA A 328 4.50 20.64 -16.24
C ALA A 328 4.74 19.16 -15.87
N THR A 329 5.94 18.85 -15.37
CA THR A 329 6.30 17.50 -14.91
C THR A 329 5.49 17.08 -13.68
N LEU A 330 5.32 17.98 -12.71
CA LEU A 330 4.53 17.74 -11.50
C LEU A 330 3.03 17.56 -11.79
N GLN A 331 2.48 18.39 -12.68
CA GLN A 331 1.07 18.29 -13.07
C GLN A 331 0.80 16.99 -13.85
N SER A 332 1.65 16.65 -14.83
CA SER A 332 1.58 15.37 -15.55
C SER A 332 1.71 14.17 -14.62
N TRP A 333 2.58 14.26 -13.60
CA TRP A 333 2.73 13.24 -12.57
C TRP A 333 1.46 13.07 -11.74
N LYS A 334 0.86 14.17 -11.26
CA LYS A 334 -0.39 14.15 -10.49
C LYS A 334 -1.52 13.50 -11.29
N GLU A 335 -1.68 13.91 -12.54
CA GLU A 335 -2.71 13.37 -13.43
C GLU A 335 -2.48 11.87 -13.69
N LYS A 336 -1.23 11.43 -13.88
CA LYS A 336 -0.90 10.00 -13.99
C LYS A 336 -1.24 9.22 -12.73
N LEU A 337 -0.90 9.73 -11.54
CA LEU A 337 -1.22 9.05 -10.29
C LEU A 337 -2.73 8.99 -10.05
N GLN A 338 -3.44 10.09 -10.26
CA GLN A 338 -4.91 10.12 -10.18
C GLN A 338 -5.52 9.10 -11.15
N HIS A 339 -5.03 9.08 -12.39
CA HIS A 339 -5.49 8.11 -13.39
C HIS A 339 -5.23 6.65 -12.97
N ILE A 340 -4.04 6.34 -12.44
CA ILE A 340 -3.72 4.99 -11.96
C ILE A 340 -4.63 4.61 -10.79
N ARG A 341 -4.87 5.54 -9.86
CA ARG A 341 -5.76 5.34 -8.71
C ARG A 341 -7.19 5.06 -9.14
N GLU A 342 -7.72 5.86 -10.06
CA GLU A 342 -9.07 5.68 -10.61
C GLU A 342 -9.20 4.33 -11.31
N GLN A 343 -8.22 3.96 -12.14
CA GLN A 343 -8.21 2.67 -12.82
C GLN A 343 -8.12 1.50 -11.83
N LEU A 344 -7.26 1.60 -10.81
CA LEU A 344 -7.12 0.57 -9.80
C LEU A 344 -8.38 0.46 -8.93
N ARG A 345 -8.98 1.59 -8.56
CA ARG A 345 -10.27 1.64 -7.85
C ARG A 345 -11.37 0.96 -8.64
N TYR A 346 -11.43 1.22 -9.94
CA TYR A 346 -12.37 0.55 -10.83
C TYR A 346 -12.13 -0.97 -10.90
N VAL A 347 -10.87 -1.42 -10.99
CA VAL A 347 -10.52 -2.85 -10.94
C VAL A 347 -11.01 -3.48 -9.63
N TYR A 348 -10.66 -2.91 -8.48
CA TYR A 348 -11.02 -3.46 -7.17
C TYR A 348 -12.54 -3.48 -6.95
N ALA A 349 -13.27 -2.46 -7.41
CA ALA A 349 -14.72 -2.44 -7.35
C ALA A 349 -15.36 -3.53 -8.23
N MET A 350 -14.79 -3.78 -9.40
CA MET A 350 -15.22 -4.88 -10.26
C MET A 350 -14.94 -6.24 -9.62
N LEU A 351 -13.74 -6.44 -9.05
CA LEU A 351 -13.38 -7.68 -8.35
C LEU A 351 -14.34 -7.96 -7.20
N ASP A 352 -14.69 -6.92 -6.43
CA ASP A 352 -15.67 -7.02 -5.36
C ASP A 352 -17.05 -7.44 -5.86
N LYS A 353 -17.52 -6.84 -6.96
CA LYS A 353 -18.81 -7.17 -7.58
C LYS A 353 -18.86 -8.63 -8.04
N ILE A 354 -17.82 -9.12 -8.70
CA ILE A 354 -17.74 -10.52 -9.16
C ILE A 354 -17.74 -11.46 -7.95
N LEU A 355 -16.85 -11.21 -6.98
CA LEU A 355 -16.70 -12.08 -5.81
C LEU A 355 -18.01 -12.11 -5.01
N SER A 356 -18.62 -10.95 -4.75
CA SER A 356 -19.89 -10.84 -4.04
C SER A 356 -21.02 -11.59 -4.75
N SER A 357 -21.08 -11.55 -6.09
CA SER A 357 -22.06 -12.33 -6.87
C SER A 357 -21.84 -13.84 -6.71
N GLN A 358 -20.59 -14.30 -6.68
CA GLN A 358 -20.27 -15.71 -6.43
C GLN A 358 -20.63 -16.14 -5.00
N ILE A 359 -20.31 -15.31 -4.00
CA ILE A 359 -20.70 -15.54 -2.59
C ILE A 359 -22.22 -15.66 -2.47
N GLN A 360 -22.99 -14.72 -3.05
CA GLN A 360 -24.46 -14.77 -3.02
C GLN A 360 -25.03 -16.02 -3.67
N LYS A 361 -24.41 -16.53 -4.74
CA LYS A 361 -24.83 -17.80 -5.36
C LYS A 361 -24.65 -18.97 -4.40
N ALA A 362 -23.54 -19.02 -3.68
CA ALA A 362 -23.29 -20.04 -2.67
C ALA A 362 -24.19 -19.89 -1.42
N GLU A 363 -24.46 -18.67 -0.97
CA GLU A 363 -25.40 -18.39 0.13
C GLU A 363 -26.82 -18.86 -0.18
N LYS A 364 -27.30 -18.66 -1.43
CA LYS A 364 -28.59 -19.19 -1.88
C LYS A 364 -28.66 -20.72 -1.86
N LEU A 365 -27.52 -21.40 -1.87
CA LEU A 365 -27.41 -22.85 -1.72
C LEU A 365 -27.25 -23.28 -0.24
N GLY A 366 -27.31 -22.34 0.71
CA GLY A 366 -27.21 -22.59 2.15
C GLY A 366 -25.80 -22.49 2.74
N TYR A 367 -24.81 -22.03 1.97
CA TYR A 367 -23.42 -21.93 2.44
C TYR A 367 -23.12 -20.53 2.99
N THR A 368 -22.68 -20.45 4.24
CA THR A 368 -22.34 -19.17 4.91
C THR A 368 -20.85 -18.99 5.17
N ASN A 369 -20.05 -20.06 5.10
CA ASN A 369 -18.60 -20.01 5.28
C ASN A 369 -17.89 -20.69 4.10
N ILE A 370 -17.78 -19.95 3.01
CA ILE A 370 -17.19 -20.43 1.76
C ILE A 370 -15.67 -20.44 1.92
N GLN A 371 -15.05 -21.58 1.65
CA GLN A 371 -13.60 -21.76 1.71
C GLN A 371 -13.13 -22.40 0.40
N GLY A 372 -11.99 -21.97 -0.11
CA GLY A 372 -11.44 -22.46 -1.36
C GLY A 372 -10.08 -21.87 -1.66
N ASP A 373 -9.58 -22.16 -2.86
CA ASP A 373 -8.32 -21.63 -3.35
C ASP A 373 -8.57 -20.86 -4.66
N PHE A 374 -7.82 -19.78 -4.87
CA PHE A 374 -7.86 -19.03 -6.13
C PHE A 374 -6.64 -19.33 -7.01
N THR A 375 -6.90 -19.54 -8.31
CA THR A 375 -5.89 -19.44 -9.36
C THR A 375 -6.10 -18.13 -10.09
N PHE A 376 -5.15 -17.22 -9.96
CA PHE A 376 -5.16 -15.93 -10.63
C PHE A 376 -4.79 -16.08 -12.09
N ILE A 377 -5.57 -15.44 -12.96
CA ILE A 377 -5.33 -15.46 -14.39
C ILE A 377 -4.93 -14.07 -14.85
N SER A 378 -3.84 -13.97 -15.60
CA SER A 378 -3.33 -12.72 -16.17
C SER A 378 -2.95 -12.90 -17.63
N TYR A 379 -2.72 -11.79 -18.32
CA TYR A 379 -2.18 -11.77 -19.67
C TYR A 379 -0.81 -11.11 -19.67
N ASP A 380 0.18 -11.83 -20.17
CA ASP A 380 1.49 -11.26 -20.40
C ASP A 380 1.52 -10.59 -21.78
N LYS A 381 1.70 -9.26 -21.76
CA LYS A 381 1.75 -8.43 -22.98
C LYS A 381 3.01 -8.69 -23.80
N GLN A 382 4.08 -9.20 -23.20
CA GLN A 382 5.35 -9.45 -23.91
C GLN A 382 5.32 -10.78 -24.67
N SER A 383 4.95 -11.87 -23.99
CA SER A 383 4.84 -13.19 -24.64
C SER A 383 3.53 -13.41 -25.38
N HIS A 384 2.53 -12.53 -25.21
CA HIS A 384 1.18 -12.68 -25.73
C HIS A 384 0.48 -13.97 -25.28
N LYS A 385 0.74 -14.41 -24.05
CA LYS A 385 0.17 -15.64 -23.47
C LYS A 385 -0.64 -15.40 -22.21
N ILE A 386 -1.49 -16.36 -21.87
CA ILE A 386 -2.16 -16.42 -20.57
C ILE A 386 -1.12 -16.87 -19.54
N VAL A 387 -1.12 -16.24 -18.37
CA VAL A 387 -0.23 -16.62 -17.27
C VAL A 387 -1.05 -16.81 -16.00
N LEU A 388 -0.85 -17.96 -15.38
CA LEU A 388 -1.54 -18.40 -14.18
C LEU A 388 -0.63 -18.26 -12.95
N ARG A 389 -1.24 -18.06 -11.77
CA ARG A 389 -0.57 -18.12 -10.45
C ARG A 389 -1.50 -18.74 -9.43
N SER A 390 -1.00 -19.68 -8.66
CA SER A 390 -1.78 -20.41 -7.66
C SER A 390 -0.86 -21.00 -6.60
N LYS A 391 -1.42 -21.37 -5.45
CA LYS A 391 -0.62 -21.84 -4.30
C LYS A 391 0.18 -23.12 -4.60
N ASP A 392 -0.35 -24.03 -5.41
CA ASP A 392 0.29 -25.31 -5.79
C ASP A 392 1.58 -25.11 -6.59
N LYS A 393 1.68 -23.99 -7.32
CA LYS A 393 2.91 -23.56 -8.01
C LYS A 393 3.68 -22.51 -7.21
N ASP A 394 3.36 -22.37 -5.93
CA ASP A 394 3.90 -21.35 -5.05
C ASP A 394 3.77 -19.92 -5.63
N TYR A 395 2.69 -19.66 -6.38
CA TYR A 395 2.46 -18.41 -7.11
C TYR A 395 3.51 -18.04 -8.17
N GLU A 396 4.39 -18.97 -8.55
CA GLU A 396 5.24 -18.80 -9.72
C GLU A 396 4.40 -18.81 -11.01
N PRO A 397 4.75 -18.01 -12.03
CA PRO A 397 4.03 -17.99 -13.30
C PRO A 397 4.08 -19.34 -14.02
N TYR A 398 2.93 -19.79 -14.51
CA TYR A 398 2.85 -20.95 -15.39
C TYR A 398 1.82 -20.77 -16.51
N GLU A 399 1.96 -21.56 -17.57
CA GLU A 399 1.12 -21.49 -18.77
C GLU A 399 -0.23 -22.21 -18.58
N GLU A 400 -1.24 -21.75 -19.33
CA GLU A 400 -2.59 -22.30 -19.32
C GLU A 400 -2.70 -23.74 -19.82
N SER A 401 -1.73 -24.18 -20.62
CA SER A 401 -1.63 -25.56 -21.13
C SER A 401 -1.52 -26.61 -20.02
N GLN A 402 -1.19 -26.19 -18.80
CA GLN A 402 -1.11 -27.06 -17.63
C GLN A 402 -2.45 -27.26 -16.91
N LEU A 403 -3.51 -26.55 -17.30
CA LEU A 403 -4.85 -26.79 -16.78
C LEU A 403 -5.58 -27.85 -17.60
N ASP A 404 -6.21 -28.79 -16.90
CA ASP A 404 -7.13 -29.75 -17.52
C ASP A 404 -8.54 -29.15 -17.59
N PRO A 405 -9.07 -28.81 -18.79
CA PRO A 405 -10.39 -28.21 -18.96
C PRO A 405 -11.54 -29.18 -18.69
N SER A 406 -11.27 -30.50 -18.63
CA SER A 406 -12.28 -31.51 -18.27
C SER A 406 -12.69 -31.40 -16.80
N ILE A 407 -11.82 -30.81 -15.97
CA ILE A 407 -12.15 -30.46 -14.60
C ILE A 407 -13.12 -29.26 -14.64
N PRO A 408 -14.35 -29.38 -14.10
CA PRO A 408 -15.40 -28.37 -14.29
C PRO A 408 -15.01 -26.93 -13.90
N MET A 409 -14.22 -26.76 -12.83
CA MET A 409 -13.76 -25.44 -12.37
C MET A 409 -12.72 -24.79 -13.32
N ASN A 410 -11.93 -25.60 -14.02
CA ASN A 410 -10.97 -25.16 -15.03
C ASN A 410 -11.66 -24.85 -16.36
N ASN A 411 -12.96 -25.14 -16.48
CA ASN A 411 -13.72 -24.80 -17.67
C ASN A 411 -14.06 -23.30 -17.68
N TRP A 412 -13.33 -22.57 -18.51
CA TRP A 412 -13.39 -21.12 -18.66
C TRP A 412 -14.73 -20.58 -19.17
N THR A 413 -15.60 -21.43 -19.74
CA THR A 413 -16.93 -20.98 -20.20
C THR A 413 -17.84 -20.51 -19.05
N LEU A 414 -17.51 -20.88 -17.81
CA LEU A 414 -18.13 -20.40 -16.58
C LEU A 414 -17.49 -19.13 -16.02
N ASN A 415 -16.16 -19.06 -16.10
CA ASN A 415 -15.35 -17.95 -15.58
C ASN A 415 -15.25 -16.80 -16.59
N GLN A 416 -16.14 -16.72 -17.59
CA GLN A 416 -16.13 -15.69 -18.66
C GLN A 416 -16.07 -14.25 -18.13
N TYR A 417 -16.48 -14.07 -16.88
CA TYR A 417 -16.48 -12.81 -16.15
C TYR A 417 -15.79 -12.89 -14.79
N ALA A 418 -14.95 -13.90 -14.52
CA ALA A 418 -14.05 -13.91 -13.38
C ALA A 418 -12.59 -13.97 -13.86
N PRO A 419 -11.72 -13.01 -13.45
CA PRO A 419 -10.30 -13.03 -13.83
C PRO A 419 -9.48 -14.06 -13.02
N TYR A 420 -10.15 -15.06 -12.45
CA TYR A 420 -9.61 -16.10 -11.59
C TYR A 420 -10.44 -17.38 -11.70
N ILE A 421 -9.83 -18.51 -11.37
CA ILE A 421 -10.52 -19.78 -11.11
C ILE A 421 -10.69 -19.89 -9.60
N PHE A 422 -11.91 -20.16 -9.16
CA PHE A 422 -12.21 -20.49 -7.77
C PHE A 422 -12.31 -22.01 -7.63
N ASN A 423 -11.60 -22.59 -6.67
CA ASN A 423 -11.68 -24.01 -6.34
C ASN A 423 -12.22 -24.17 -4.91
N PRO A 424 -13.53 -24.43 -4.73
CA PRO A 424 -14.11 -24.64 -3.40
C PRO A 424 -13.54 -25.89 -2.73
N LYS A 425 -13.18 -25.79 -1.44
CA LYS A 425 -12.78 -26.95 -0.63
C LYS A 425 -13.95 -27.91 -0.36
N ASP A 426 -15.18 -27.39 -0.34
CA ASP A 426 -16.37 -28.20 -0.22
C ASP A 426 -16.75 -28.81 -1.59
N THR A 427 -16.67 -30.14 -1.69
CA THR A 427 -16.95 -30.88 -2.92
C THR A 427 -18.42 -30.83 -3.35
N ILE A 428 -19.37 -30.69 -2.42
CA ILE A 428 -20.79 -30.53 -2.73
C ILE A 428 -21.01 -29.13 -3.28
N LEU A 429 -20.45 -28.10 -2.64
CA LEU A 429 -20.50 -26.73 -3.16
C LEU A 429 -19.89 -26.67 -4.56
N SER A 430 -18.72 -27.27 -4.77
CA SER A 430 -18.05 -27.38 -6.07
C SER A 430 -18.96 -28.02 -7.11
N ARG A 431 -19.56 -29.18 -6.80
CA ARG A 431 -20.55 -29.81 -7.68
C ARG A 431 -21.74 -28.91 -7.96
N CYS A 432 -22.29 -28.22 -6.96
CA CYS A 432 -23.44 -27.34 -7.15
C CYS A 432 -23.10 -26.12 -8.02
N LEU A 433 -21.93 -25.53 -7.84
CA LEU A 433 -21.44 -24.39 -8.63
C LEU A 433 -21.14 -24.80 -10.07
N TYR A 434 -20.64 -26.02 -10.28
CA TYR A 434 -20.13 -26.47 -11.59
C TYR A 434 -20.94 -27.59 -12.26
N LYS A 435 -22.11 -27.97 -11.72
CA LYS A 435 -22.93 -29.13 -12.17
C LYS A 435 -23.25 -29.18 -13.66
N ASN A 436 -23.35 -28.02 -14.32
CA ASN A 436 -23.72 -27.95 -15.73
C ASN A 436 -22.52 -28.12 -16.68
N TYR A 437 -21.31 -28.33 -16.14
CA TYR A 437 -20.04 -28.29 -16.87
C TYR A 437 -19.18 -29.52 -16.60
N ASP A 438 -19.79 -30.58 -16.09
CA ASP A 438 -19.22 -31.91 -15.99
C ASP A 438 -19.33 -32.60 -17.36
N TYR A 439 -18.29 -32.46 -18.17
CA TYR A 439 -18.23 -33.03 -19.52
C TYR A 439 -17.45 -34.36 -19.48
N PRO A 440 -18.04 -35.48 -19.92
CA PRO A 440 -17.34 -36.78 -19.96
C PRO A 440 -16.07 -36.78 -20.82
N SER A 441 -16.04 -35.94 -21.86
CA SER A 441 -14.87 -35.64 -22.67
C SER A 441 -15.02 -34.29 -23.36
N ILE A 442 -13.90 -33.58 -23.51
CA ILE A 442 -13.84 -32.29 -24.19
C ILE A 442 -12.93 -32.46 -25.41
N SER A 443 -13.37 -32.00 -26.59
CA SER A 443 -12.55 -32.07 -27.80
C SER A 443 -11.44 -31.01 -27.78
N GLN A 444 -10.29 -31.34 -28.38
CA GLN A 444 -9.17 -30.38 -28.48
C GLN A 444 -9.61 -29.06 -29.14
N GLY A 445 -10.43 -29.12 -30.20
CA GLY A 445 -10.93 -27.92 -30.86
C GLY A 445 -11.86 -27.06 -29.99
N TYR A 446 -12.58 -27.64 -29.02
CA TYR A 446 -13.36 -26.89 -28.03
C TYR A 446 -12.43 -26.19 -27.04
N THR A 447 -11.42 -26.90 -26.54
CA THR A 447 -10.37 -26.36 -25.66
C THR A 447 -9.62 -25.20 -26.32
N ASP A 448 -9.17 -25.38 -27.56
CA ASP A 448 -8.47 -24.33 -28.32
C ASP A 448 -9.38 -23.11 -28.54
N SER A 449 -10.65 -23.33 -28.89
CA SER A 449 -11.63 -22.24 -29.07
C SER A 449 -11.84 -21.43 -27.79
N ILE A 450 -11.86 -22.09 -26.63
CA ILE A 450 -11.99 -21.44 -25.32
C ILE A 450 -10.77 -20.58 -25.02
N PHE A 451 -9.57 -21.15 -25.15
CA PHE A 451 -8.34 -20.44 -24.84
C PHE A 451 -8.16 -19.23 -25.75
N GLN A 452 -8.46 -19.37 -27.05
CA GLN A 452 -8.45 -18.24 -27.98
C GLN A 452 -9.48 -17.17 -27.60
N SER A 453 -10.68 -17.54 -27.16
CA SER A 453 -11.67 -16.58 -26.66
C SER A 453 -11.14 -15.79 -25.46
N TYR A 454 -10.54 -16.50 -24.50
CA TYR A 454 -10.08 -15.90 -23.26
C TYR A 454 -8.85 -15.02 -23.48
N LEU A 455 -7.91 -15.46 -24.31
CA LEU A 455 -6.77 -14.69 -24.78
C LEU A 455 -7.22 -13.40 -25.47
N ALA A 456 -8.24 -13.48 -26.34
CA ALA A 456 -8.76 -12.32 -27.04
C ALA A 456 -9.42 -11.31 -26.07
N ILE A 457 -10.16 -11.80 -25.07
CA ILE A 457 -10.75 -10.96 -24.02
C ILE A 457 -9.66 -10.28 -23.18
N LEU A 458 -8.69 -11.04 -22.67
CA LEU A 458 -7.64 -10.51 -21.80
C LEU A 458 -6.64 -9.61 -22.52
N SER A 459 -6.27 -9.93 -23.76
CA SER A 459 -5.37 -9.09 -24.57
C SER A 459 -6.02 -7.79 -25.01
N GLY A 460 -7.34 -7.69 -24.86
CA GLY A 460 -8.10 -6.60 -25.43
C GLY A 460 -8.11 -6.64 -26.96
N ASN A 461 -7.84 -7.78 -27.59
CA ASN A 461 -7.98 -7.98 -29.03
C ASN A 461 -9.13 -8.95 -29.33
N ASP A 462 -10.24 -8.83 -28.60
CA ASP A 462 -11.47 -9.57 -28.88
C ASP A 462 -12.05 -9.12 -30.22
N ASP A 463 -11.48 -9.67 -31.28
CA ASP A 463 -11.99 -9.56 -32.62
C ASP A 463 -13.17 -10.52 -32.73
N LEU A 464 -14.36 -9.94 -32.70
CA LEU A 464 -15.62 -10.63 -32.99
C LEU A 464 -15.65 -11.22 -34.40
N ARG A 465 -14.56 -11.28 -35.18
CA ARG A 465 -14.49 -11.92 -36.50
C ARG A 465 -13.98 -13.37 -36.47
N TYR A 466 -13.31 -13.82 -35.41
CA TYR A 466 -12.93 -15.23 -35.28
C TYR A 466 -14.13 -16.07 -34.81
N TRP A 467 -14.94 -16.53 -35.77
CA TRP A 467 -16.17 -17.28 -35.53
C TRP A 467 -15.95 -18.78 -35.79
N SER A 468 -15.71 -19.57 -34.74
CA SER A 468 -16.03 -21.02 -34.80
C SER A 468 -17.48 -21.23 -34.36
N GLU A 469 -18.19 -22.21 -34.92
CA GLU A 469 -19.56 -22.54 -34.47
C GLU A 469 -19.62 -22.85 -32.97
N THR A 470 -18.56 -23.47 -32.45
CA THR A 470 -18.38 -23.76 -31.03
C THR A 470 -18.30 -22.47 -30.21
N LEU A 471 -17.49 -21.49 -30.65
CA LEU A 471 -17.36 -20.20 -29.99
C LEU A 471 -18.69 -19.42 -29.99
N HIS A 472 -19.45 -19.50 -31.09
CA HIS A 472 -20.78 -18.88 -31.18
C HIS A 472 -21.76 -19.48 -30.17
N LYS A 473 -21.82 -20.82 -30.05
CA LYS A 473 -22.68 -21.50 -29.07
C LYS A 473 -22.31 -21.13 -27.63
N ILE A 474 -21.01 -21.09 -27.31
CA ILE A 474 -20.50 -20.70 -25.99
C ILE A 474 -20.90 -19.26 -25.66
N ARG A 475 -20.71 -18.30 -26.59
CA ARG A 475 -21.03 -16.88 -26.38
C ARG A 475 -22.54 -16.60 -26.34
N LYS A 476 -23.35 -17.38 -27.07
CA LYS A 476 -24.82 -17.24 -27.07
C LYS A 476 -25.46 -17.76 -25.78
N ALA A 477 -24.96 -18.87 -25.23
CA ALA A 477 -25.44 -19.41 -23.95
C ALA A 477 -25.13 -18.51 -22.74
N ALA A 478 -24.10 -17.65 -22.83
CA ALA A 478 -23.70 -16.74 -21.75
C ALA A 478 -24.53 -15.45 -21.67
N ASN A 479 -25.31 -15.13 -22.69
CA ASN A 479 -26.19 -13.94 -22.75
C ASN A 479 -27.67 -14.28 -22.54
N ALA A 480 -27.98 -15.53 -22.22
CA ALA A 480 -29.31 -16.03 -21.84
C ALA A 480 -29.30 -16.33 -20.34
#